data_AF-A0A7W1RYD3-F1
#
_entry.id   AF-A0A7W1RYD3-F1
#
_cell.length_a   1.000
_cell.length_b   1.000
_cell.length_c   1.000
_cell.angle_alpha   90.00
_cell.angle_beta   90.00
_cell.angle_gamma   90.00
#
_symmetry.space_group_name_H-M   'P 1'
#
loop_
_entity.id
_entity.type
_entity.pdbx_description
1 polymer ?
#
loop_
_entity_poly.entity_id
_entity_poly.type
_entity_poly.pdbx_seq_one_letter_code
_entity_poly.pdbx_strand_id
1 'polypeptide(L)'
;AATNLLSTVSNGEQNVFVYDRDALTTTCISRGIVAGTQADGPCSYPAISGDGRYVAFGSYASNLVVGDTNGTWDVFVHDRTTGRTTRVSLGAASQQNDGEAYGADIARDGSAIGFQAKGTRLPGSDAAIFHLYRVLNTPSGSG
;
A
#
# COMPACT_ATOMS: atom_id res chain seq x y z
N ALA A 1 5.14 18.00 -5.19
CA ALA A 1 3.74 18.30 -4.79
C ALA A 1 2.85 18.26 -6.02
N ALA A 2 1.77 17.47 -6.00
CA ALA A 2 0.82 17.30 -7.11
C ALA A 2 -0.32 18.34 -7.07
N THR A 3 0.02 19.61 -6.82
CA THR A 3 -0.95 20.71 -6.66
C THR A 3 -1.78 20.97 -7.93
N ASN A 4 -1.32 20.46 -9.07
CA ASN A 4 -2.00 20.51 -10.36
C ASN A 4 -3.00 19.36 -10.60
N LEU A 5 -3.02 18.32 -9.75
CA LEU A 5 -3.94 17.18 -9.86
C LEU A 5 -5.02 17.20 -8.77
N LEU A 6 -4.64 17.57 -7.55
CA LEU A 6 -5.56 17.76 -6.44
C LEU A 6 -4.97 18.79 -5.48
N SER A 7 -5.59 19.96 -5.34
CA SER A 7 -5.06 21.06 -4.50
C SER A 7 -4.95 20.70 -3.01
N THR A 8 -5.70 19.68 -2.58
CA THR A 8 -5.65 19.12 -1.22
C THR A 8 -4.43 18.23 -0.96
N VAL A 9 -3.59 17.97 -1.97
CA VAL A 9 -2.37 17.17 -1.83
C VAL A 9 -1.13 18.06 -2.02
N SER A 10 -0.54 18.50 -0.91
CA SER A 10 0.57 19.48 -0.88
C SER A 10 1.87 19.01 -0.20
N ASN A 11 1.90 17.82 0.41
CA ASN A 11 3.04 17.21 1.12
C ASN A 11 4.41 17.15 0.40
N GLY A 12 4.54 17.56 -0.87
CA GLY A 12 5.82 17.49 -1.58
C GLY A 12 6.17 16.09 -2.12
N GLU A 13 5.61 15.04 -1.53
CA GLU A 13 5.91 13.64 -1.80
C GLU A 13 5.34 13.09 -3.12
N GLN A 14 5.88 11.94 -3.54
CA GLN A 14 5.23 11.07 -4.52
C GLN A 14 3.99 10.43 -3.88
N ASN A 15 2.84 10.54 -4.54
CA ASN A 15 1.58 9.99 -4.05
C ASN A 15 0.94 9.14 -5.16
N VAL A 16 0.09 8.20 -4.76
CA VAL A 16 -0.69 7.38 -5.69
C VAL A 16 -2.08 7.98 -5.85
N PHE A 17 -2.46 8.21 -7.11
CA PHE A 17 -3.79 8.70 -7.48
C PHE A 17 -4.48 7.71 -8.40
N VAL A 18 -5.79 7.61 -8.27
CA VAL A 18 -6.66 6.95 -9.25
C VAL A 18 -7.45 8.03 -9.98
N TYR A 19 -7.28 8.07 -11.30
CA TYR A 19 -8.11 8.87 -12.19
C TYR A 19 -9.16 7.98 -12.84
N ASP A 20 -10.41 8.24 -12.51
CA ASP A 20 -11.57 7.64 -13.18
C ASP A 20 -11.86 8.44 -14.45
N ARG A 21 -11.71 7.78 -15.61
CA ARG A 21 -11.89 8.40 -16.93
C ARG A 21 -13.34 8.63 -17.29
N ASP A 22 -14.25 7.82 -16.76
CA ASP A 22 -15.67 7.89 -17.09
C ASP A 22 -16.36 8.93 -16.21
N ALA A 23 -16.03 8.96 -14.93
CA ALA A 23 -16.50 9.99 -14.00
C ALA A 23 -15.68 11.29 -14.08
N LEU A 24 -14.53 11.29 -14.77
CA LEU A 24 -13.59 12.41 -14.83
C LEU A 24 -13.16 12.91 -13.43
N THR A 25 -12.93 11.97 -12.50
CA THR A 25 -12.54 12.30 -11.12
C THR A 25 -11.14 11.80 -10.78
N THR A 26 -10.38 12.59 -10.03
CA THR A 26 -9.09 12.20 -9.48
C THR A 26 -9.20 12.02 -7.97
N THR A 27 -8.72 10.89 -7.46
CA THR A 27 -8.70 10.59 -6.02
C THR A 27 -7.28 10.23 -5.59
N CYS A 28 -6.83 10.79 -4.46
CA CYS A 28 -5.58 10.34 -3.82
C CYS A 28 -5.89 9.14 -2.92
N ILE A 29 -5.27 7.99 -3.21
CA ILE A 29 -5.48 6.75 -2.45
C ILE A 29 -4.41 6.56 -1.36
N SER A 30 -3.22 7.16 -1.52
CA SER A 30 -2.14 7.11 -0.53
C SER A 30 -2.30 8.22 0.53
N ARG A 31 -3.39 8.15 1.31
CA ARG A 31 -3.67 9.08 2.41
C ARG A 31 -3.31 8.46 3.75
N GLY A 32 -2.95 9.32 4.70
CA GLY A 32 -2.66 8.88 6.07
C GLY A 32 -3.91 8.33 6.75
N ILE A 33 -3.71 7.53 7.80
CA ILE A 33 -4.81 6.85 8.49
C ILE A 33 -5.77 7.80 9.21
N VAL A 34 -5.28 8.99 9.56
CA VAL A 34 -6.11 10.06 10.13
C VAL A 34 -6.78 10.81 8.98
N ALA A 35 -8.10 10.98 9.05
CA ALA A 35 -8.85 11.66 8.00
C ALA A 35 -8.27 13.05 7.69
N GLY A 36 -8.01 13.31 6.41
CA GLY A 36 -7.44 14.58 5.93
C GLY A 36 -5.91 14.65 5.99
N THR A 37 -5.22 13.67 6.59
CA THR A 37 -3.75 13.66 6.55
C THR A 37 -3.24 13.04 5.26
N GLN A 38 -2.07 13.53 4.84
CA GLN A 38 -1.36 13.02 3.68
C GLN A 38 -0.32 11.99 4.12
N ALA A 39 0.09 11.10 3.20
CA ALA A 39 1.27 10.28 3.42
C ALA A 39 2.48 11.17 3.79
N ASP A 40 3.24 10.77 4.80
CA ASP A 40 4.45 11.48 5.27
C ASP A 40 5.73 10.98 4.59
N GLY A 41 5.60 10.16 3.55
CA GLY A 41 6.69 9.66 2.74
C GLY A 41 6.24 9.27 1.32
N PRO A 42 7.18 8.96 0.42
CA PRO A 42 6.86 8.63 -0.97
C PRO A 42 6.05 7.33 -1.08
N CYS A 43 5.12 7.32 -2.02
CA CYS A 43 4.31 6.17 -2.41
C CYS A 43 4.50 5.89 -3.91
N SER A 44 4.73 4.64 -4.29
CA SER A 44 5.08 4.26 -5.67
C SER A 44 4.64 2.82 -6.01
N TYR A 45 4.91 2.40 -7.26
CA TYR A 45 4.59 1.07 -7.81
C TYR A 45 3.13 0.63 -7.59
N PRO A 46 2.14 1.41 -8.05
CA PRO A 46 0.75 1.05 -7.89
C PRO A 46 0.32 -0.07 -8.85
N ALA A 47 -0.53 -0.97 -8.35
CA ALA A 47 -1.28 -1.96 -9.12
C ALA A 47 -2.76 -1.93 -8.69
N ILE A 48 -3.69 -2.18 -9.61
CA ILE A 48 -5.14 -2.07 -9.36
C ILE A 48 -5.86 -3.34 -9.79
N SER A 49 -6.83 -3.80 -8.98
CA SER A 49 -7.67 -4.95 -9.33
C SER A 49 -8.54 -4.67 -10.56
N GLY A 50 -9.01 -5.72 -11.22
CA GLY A 50 -9.76 -5.62 -12.48
C GLY A 50 -11.12 -4.93 -12.37
N ASP A 51 -11.71 -4.91 -11.17
CA ASP A 51 -12.90 -4.14 -10.83
C ASP A 51 -12.60 -2.72 -10.33
N GLY A 52 -11.32 -2.37 -10.21
CA GLY A 52 -10.86 -1.08 -9.71
C GLY A 52 -10.98 -0.92 -8.20
N ARG A 53 -11.47 -1.89 -7.43
CA ARG A 53 -11.74 -1.71 -5.98
C ARG A 53 -10.48 -1.61 -5.14
N TYR A 54 -9.51 -2.49 -5.37
CA TYR A 54 -8.30 -2.59 -4.57
C TYR A 54 -7.11 -1.98 -5.31
N VAL A 55 -6.36 -1.13 -4.62
CA VAL A 55 -5.09 -0.58 -5.12
C VAL A 55 -3.96 -1.02 -4.20
N ALA A 56 -3.04 -1.84 -4.71
CA ALA A 56 -1.81 -2.21 -4.02
C ALA A 56 -0.70 -1.22 -4.40
N PHE A 57 0.17 -0.86 -3.46
CA PHE A 57 1.29 0.07 -3.70
C PHE A 57 2.39 -0.09 -2.64
N GLY A 58 3.61 0.33 -2.96
CA GLY A 58 4.70 0.45 -1.99
C GLY A 58 4.76 1.85 -1.39
N SER A 59 5.20 1.98 -0.14
CA SER A 59 5.48 3.29 0.47
C SER A 59 6.55 3.26 1.56
N TYR A 60 7.23 4.39 1.75
CA TYR A 60 8.09 4.69 2.90
C TYR A 60 7.37 5.45 4.03
N ALA A 61 6.09 5.76 3.84
CA ALA A 61 5.30 6.57 4.77
C ALA A 61 4.96 5.79 6.04
N SER A 62 5.21 6.39 7.20
CA SER A 62 4.97 5.79 8.52
C SER A 62 3.53 5.99 9.02
N ASN A 63 2.77 6.85 8.35
CA ASN A 63 1.45 7.28 8.83
C ASN A 63 0.26 6.72 8.05
N LEU A 64 0.49 5.75 7.14
CA LEU A 64 -0.57 5.10 6.36
C LEU A 64 -1.39 4.10 7.19
N VAL A 65 -0.76 3.49 8.20
CA VAL A 65 -1.39 2.55 9.15
C VAL A 65 -0.81 2.74 10.55
N VAL A 66 -1.51 2.24 11.57
CA VAL A 66 -0.97 2.18 12.94
C VAL A 66 0.14 1.13 13.02
N GLY A 67 1.23 1.45 13.73
CA GLY A 67 2.31 0.50 14.01
C GLY A 67 3.29 0.30 12.85
N ASP A 68 3.35 1.27 11.94
CA ASP A 68 4.43 1.35 10.97
C ASP A 68 5.60 2.18 11.51
N THR A 69 6.67 1.50 11.94
CA THR A 69 7.77 2.12 12.69
C THR A 69 9.18 1.71 12.23
N ASN A 70 9.32 0.88 11.20
CA ASN A 70 10.61 0.34 10.76
C ASN A 70 11.41 1.32 9.89
N GLY A 71 10.77 2.38 9.37
CA GLY A 71 11.41 3.38 8.53
C GLY A 71 12.01 2.76 7.26
N THR A 72 11.28 1.86 6.61
CA THR A 72 11.66 1.24 5.34
C THR A 72 10.46 1.16 4.38
N TRP A 73 10.66 0.63 3.17
CA TRP A 73 9.56 0.41 2.24
C TRP A 73 8.68 -0.77 2.69
N ASP A 74 7.39 -0.52 2.76
CA ASP A 74 6.35 -1.51 3.01
C ASP A 74 5.36 -1.54 1.85
N VAL A 75 4.70 -2.69 1.65
CA VAL A 75 3.59 -2.85 0.69
C VAL A 75 2.24 -2.76 1.40
N PHE A 76 1.35 -1.97 0.82
CA PHE A 76 0.01 -1.65 1.29
C PHE A 76 -1.06 -1.97 0.24
N VAL A 77 -2.30 -2.16 0.70
CA VAL A 77 -3.50 -2.25 -0.11
C VAL A 77 -4.54 -1.26 0.40
N HIS A 78 -5.09 -0.46 -0.49
CA HIS A 78 -6.21 0.43 -0.23
C HIS A 78 -7.50 -0.14 -0.84
N ASP A 79 -8.52 -0.38 0.00
CA ASP A 79 -9.87 -0.69 -0.44
C ASP A 79 -10.63 0.62 -0.70
N ARG A 80 -10.87 0.93 -1.98
CA ARG A 80 -11.55 2.17 -2.40
C ARG A 80 -13.02 2.22 -2.00
N THR A 81 -13.65 1.07 -1.71
CA THR A 81 -15.04 1.02 -1.25
C THR A 81 -15.14 1.43 0.22
N THR A 82 -14.23 0.94 1.07
CA THR A 82 -14.26 1.24 2.51
C THR A 82 -13.36 2.43 2.89
N GLY A 83 -12.48 2.86 1.99
CA GLY A 83 -11.46 3.87 2.24
C GLY A 83 -10.33 3.39 3.18
N ARG A 84 -10.20 2.08 3.40
CA ARG A 84 -9.25 1.52 4.38
C ARG A 84 -7.94 1.11 3.72
N THR A 85 -6.82 1.52 4.32
CA THR A 85 -5.48 1.05 3.96
C THR A 85 -5.01 -0.03 4.93
N THR A 86 -4.41 -1.09 4.40
CA THR A 86 -3.84 -2.21 5.19
C THR A 86 -2.43 -2.49 4.70
N ARG A 87 -1.48 -2.68 5.63
CA ARG A 87 -0.14 -3.17 5.30
C ARG A 87 -0.16 -4.68 5.13
N VAL A 88 0.37 -5.18 4.01
CA VAL A 88 0.33 -6.60 3.64
C VAL A 88 1.70 -7.29 3.64
N SER A 89 2.76 -6.51 3.85
CA SER A 89 4.16 -6.94 3.96
C SER A 89 4.56 -7.32 5.40
N LEU A 90 3.61 -7.78 6.20
CA LEU A 90 3.85 -8.18 7.59
C LEU A 90 4.47 -9.57 7.70
N GLY A 91 5.36 -9.72 8.68
CA GLY A 91 5.92 -10.99 9.12
C GLY A 91 4.94 -11.87 9.88
N ALA A 92 5.45 -12.99 10.40
CA ALA A 92 4.65 -13.92 11.20
C ALA A 92 3.99 -13.19 12.41
N ALA A 93 2.78 -13.63 12.78
CA ALA A 93 2.00 -13.03 13.86
C ALA A 93 1.77 -11.50 13.70
N SER A 94 1.68 -11.00 12.47
CA SER A 94 1.52 -9.57 12.14
C SER A 94 2.67 -8.69 12.62
N GLN A 95 3.86 -9.25 12.84
CA GLN A 95 5.03 -8.47 13.21
C GLN A 95 5.48 -7.62 12.02
N GLN A 96 5.89 -6.38 12.28
CA GLN A 96 6.50 -5.55 11.26
C GLN A 96 7.78 -6.20 10.72
N ASN A 97 7.90 -6.28 9.39
CA ASN A 97 9.12 -6.75 8.73
C ASN A 97 10.29 -5.82 9.06
N ASP A 98 11.47 -6.39 9.28
CA ASP A 98 12.71 -5.68 9.58
C ASP A 98 13.56 -5.40 8.33
N GLY A 99 13.09 -5.83 7.16
CA GLY A 99 13.61 -5.42 5.86
C GLY A 99 12.53 -4.73 5.00
N GLU A 100 12.86 -4.54 3.73
CA GLU A 100 12.06 -3.77 2.78
C GLU A 100 11.20 -4.67 1.88
N ALA A 101 10.06 -4.14 1.46
CA ALA A 101 9.12 -4.74 0.52
C ALA A 101 8.78 -3.80 -0.64
N TYR A 102 8.79 -4.31 -1.88
CA TYR A 102 8.56 -3.56 -3.11
C TYR A 102 7.70 -4.32 -4.13
N GLY A 103 7.35 -3.61 -5.21
CA GLY A 103 6.85 -4.24 -6.44
C GLY A 103 5.51 -4.93 -6.22
N ALA A 104 4.57 -4.20 -5.61
CA ALA A 104 3.24 -4.70 -5.38
C ALA A 104 2.55 -5.01 -6.71
N ASP A 105 1.95 -6.19 -6.79
CA ASP A 105 1.04 -6.60 -7.86
C ASP A 105 -0.22 -7.20 -7.25
N ILE A 106 -1.36 -7.10 -7.93
CA ILE A 106 -2.63 -7.59 -7.43
C ILE A 106 -3.34 -8.45 -8.48
N ALA A 107 -3.86 -9.59 -8.04
CA ALA A 107 -4.66 -10.45 -8.88
C ALA A 107 -5.83 -9.67 -9.49
N ARG A 108 -6.22 -10.02 -10.74
CA ARG A 108 -7.30 -9.32 -11.44
C ARG A 108 -8.62 -9.38 -10.69
N ASP A 109 -8.91 -10.47 -9.98
CA ASP A 109 -10.10 -10.61 -9.13
C ASP A 109 -9.95 -9.95 -7.75
N GLY A 110 -8.80 -9.34 -7.48
CA GLY A 110 -8.48 -8.71 -6.20
C GLY A 110 -8.17 -9.68 -5.07
N SER A 111 -8.12 -10.99 -5.30
CA SER A 111 -8.07 -12.01 -4.23
C SER A 111 -6.70 -12.20 -3.58
N ALA A 112 -5.62 -11.77 -4.23
CA ALA A 112 -4.26 -11.96 -3.75
C ALA A 112 -3.35 -10.81 -4.19
N ILE A 113 -2.33 -10.54 -3.37
CA ILE A 113 -1.26 -9.57 -3.64
C ILE A 113 0.06 -10.31 -3.72
N GLY A 114 0.84 -10.03 -4.76
CA GLY A 114 2.23 -10.42 -4.90
C GLY A 114 3.15 -9.26 -4.56
N PHE A 115 4.29 -9.53 -3.92
CA PHE A 115 5.32 -8.52 -3.69
C PHE A 115 6.68 -9.16 -3.42
N GLN A 116 7.75 -8.41 -3.65
CA GLN A 116 9.10 -8.82 -3.28
C GLN A 116 9.43 -8.27 -1.90
N ALA A 117 10.07 -9.05 -1.05
CA ALA A 117 10.58 -8.55 0.22
C ALA A 117 11.84 -9.29 0.69
N LYS A 118 12.64 -8.61 1.52
CA LYS A 118 13.75 -9.19 2.28
C LYS A 118 13.56 -8.87 3.76
N GLY A 119 14.27 -9.57 4.63
CA GLY A 119 14.18 -9.40 6.08
C GLY A 119 14.30 -10.73 6.81
N THR A 120 14.23 -10.74 8.13
CA THR A 120 14.28 -11.97 8.96
C THR A 120 12.94 -12.33 9.58
N ARG A 121 11.94 -11.44 9.49
CA ARG A 121 10.64 -11.60 10.15
C ARG A 121 9.54 -12.15 9.24
N LEU A 122 9.78 -12.21 7.93
CA LEU A 122 8.87 -12.83 6.98
C LEU A 122 9.06 -14.36 6.95
N PRO A 123 7.98 -15.15 6.80
CA PRO A 123 8.11 -16.60 6.74
C PRO A 123 9.01 -17.06 5.58
N GLY A 124 10.06 -17.82 5.88
CA GLY A 124 11.01 -18.30 4.87
C GLY A 124 11.88 -17.19 4.26
N SER A 125 12.04 -16.07 4.96
CA SER A 125 12.83 -14.93 4.48
C SER A 125 14.31 -15.01 4.83
N ASP A 126 15.11 -14.26 4.08
CA ASP A 126 16.52 -13.99 4.37
C ASP A 126 16.74 -12.47 4.27
N ALA A 127 17.63 -11.92 5.10
CA ALA A 127 17.95 -10.50 5.08
C ALA A 127 18.75 -10.09 3.82
N ALA A 128 19.47 -11.03 3.20
CA ALA A 128 20.40 -10.77 2.10
C ALA A 128 19.76 -10.83 0.71
N ILE A 129 18.61 -11.51 0.55
CA ILE A 129 17.97 -11.73 -0.75
C ILE A 129 16.49 -11.40 -0.73
N PHE A 130 15.97 -10.95 -1.87
CA PHE A 130 14.55 -10.77 -2.06
C PHE A 130 13.88 -12.11 -2.37
N HIS A 131 12.79 -12.39 -1.67
CA HIS A 131 11.86 -13.46 -2.01
C HIS A 131 10.56 -12.87 -2.57
N LEU A 132 9.89 -13.63 -3.44
CA LEU A 132 8.55 -13.31 -3.91
C LEU A 132 7.53 -13.90 -2.92
N TYR A 133 6.70 -13.03 -2.37
CA TYR A 133 5.60 -13.37 -1.47
C TYR A 133 4.26 -13.26 -2.19
N ARG A 134 3.32 -14.10 -1.76
CA ARG A 134 1.91 -14.00 -2.08
C ARG A 134 1.11 -13.99 -0.78
N VAL A 135 0.21 -13.02 -0.64
CA VAL A 135 -0.72 -12.92 0.49
C VAL A 135 -2.15 -12.82 -0.03
N LEU A 136 -3.10 -13.42 0.70
CA LEU A 136 -4.52 -13.33 0.37
C LEU A 136 -5.05 -11.95 0.75
N ASN A 137 -5.77 -11.32 -0.17
CA ASN A 137 -6.54 -10.12 0.13
C ASN A 137 -7.88 -10.55 0.74
N THR A 138 -7.94 -10.60 2.07
CA THR A 138 -9.19 -10.90 2.76
C THR A 138 -9.91 -9.58 3.03
N PRO A 139 -11.11 -9.36 2.47
CA PRO A 139 -11.89 -8.16 2.80
C PRO A 139 -12.07 -8.09 4.31
N SER A 140 -11.70 -6.96 4.92
CA SER A 140 -11.97 -6.77 6.34
C SER A 140 -13.48 -6.66 6.56
N GLY A 141 -14.14 -7.75 6.98
CA GLY A 141 -15.52 -7.73 7.49
C GLY A 141 -16.45 -8.85 6.99
N SER A 142 -16.40 -10.00 7.65
CA SER A 142 -17.59 -10.83 7.95
C SER A 142 -17.51 -11.34 9.40
N GLY A 143 -17.19 -10.43 10.32
CA GLY A 143 -17.20 -10.65 11.77
C GLY A 143 -17.94 -9.52 12.44
#